data_AF-J3GKI1-F1
#
_entry.id   AF-J3GKI1-F1
#
_cell.length_a   1.000
_cell.length_b   1.000
_cell.length_c   1.000
_cell.angle_alpha   90.00
_cell.angle_beta   90.00
_cell.angle_gamma   90.00
#
_symmetry.space_group_name_H-M   'P 1'
#
loop_
_entity.id
_entity.type
_entity.pdbx_description
1 polymer ?
#
loop_
_entity_poly.entity_id
_entity_poly.type
_entity_poly.pdbx_seq_one_letter_code
_entity_poly.pdbx_strand_id
1 'polypeptide(L)'
;MSLRTLLSTLLVACSFSAMAATEIVPLNYRTSADLLPVAQDFIGKDGQVSTYGNQLIVNADQRKIDELKALLSQLDTAPKRLLITVDTSDNNFQGDQGYSVNGAKPSQTRIINYSTDSRDGGIQQVQASEGAPALIQVGQSVPITSSQSDSYGGYSSQTEYRNVTQGFYVTANVTGDIVHLSISTNRDRMSQERPDVVNVQSTDTTVTGHLGEWILLAGVNGQTQADKQGLTRSYSTQSRNDMTLRVKVDTLD
;
A
#
# COMPACT_ATOMS: atom_id res chain seq x y z
N MET A 1 -27.45 11.41 -73.24
CA MET A 1 -26.49 10.54 -72.53
C MET A 1 -27.19 9.93 -71.33
N SER A 2 -27.03 8.63 -71.15
CA SER A 2 -27.91 7.78 -70.34
C SER A 2 -27.83 8.13 -68.85
N LEU A 3 -28.98 8.26 -68.17
CA LEU A 3 -29.09 8.42 -66.71
C LEU A 3 -28.23 7.39 -65.95
N ARG A 4 -28.00 6.22 -66.55
CA ARG A 4 -27.16 5.15 -66.02
C ARG A 4 -25.69 5.54 -65.87
N THR A 5 -25.12 6.33 -66.79
CA THR A 5 -23.71 6.78 -66.70
C THR A 5 -23.52 7.85 -65.62
N LEU A 6 -24.56 8.63 -65.34
CA LEU A 6 -24.55 9.65 -64.28
C LEU A 6 -24.71 9.01 -62.90
N LEU A 7 -25.53 7.97 -62.79
CA LEU A 7 -25.70 7.21 -61.53
C LEU A 7 -24.43 6.41 -61.17
N SER A 8 -23.73 5.85 -62.16
CA SER A 8 -22.52 5.07 -61.91
C SER A 8 -21.30 5.95 -61.59
N THR A 9 -21.20 7.16 -62.16
CA THR A 9 -20.17 8.14 -61.75
C THR A 9 -20.41 8.68 -60.34
N LEU A 10 -21.66 8.91 -59.94
CA LEU A 10 -22.00 9.31 -58.58
C LEU A 10 -21.66 8.24 -57.53
N LEU A 11 -21.90 6.96 -57.85
CA LEU A 11 -21.57 5.84 -56.95
C LEU A 11 -20.05 5.66 -56.76
N VAL A 12 -19.25 5.88 -57.81
CA VAL A 12 -17.78 5.79 -57.73
C VAL A 12 -17.19 6.96 -56.94
N ALA A 13 -17.77 8.16 -57.04
CA ALA A 13 -17.32 9.32 -56.26
C ALA A 13 -17.58 9.17 -54.75
N CYS A 14 -18.65 8.49 -54.34
CA CYS A 14 -18.93 8.22 -52.92
C CYS A 14 -17.99 7.18 -52.29
N SER A 15 -17.39 6.29 -53.08
CA SER A 15 -16.55 5.20 -52.58
C SER A 15 -15.14 5.63 -52.12
N PHE A 16 -14.74 6.88 -52.31
CA PHE A 16 -13.40 7.38 -51.97
C PHE A 16 -13.26 7.95 -50.55
N SER A 17 -14.29 7.86 -49.71
CA SER A 17 -14.33 8.55 -48.41
C SER A 17 -13.89 7.70 -47.22
N ALA A 18 -12.86 6.86 -47.39
CA ALA A 18 -12.26 6.09 -46.29
C ALA A 18 -10.74 6.01 -46.48
N MET A 19 -10.05 7.12 -46.22
CA MET A 19 -8.59 7.15 -46.15
C MET A 19 -8.20 6.83 -44.70
N ALA A 20 -7.83 5.57 -44.44
CA ALA A 20 -7.25 5.20 -43.16
C ALA A 20 -5.83 5.80 -43.06
N ALA A 21 -5.63 6.71 -42.10
CA ALA A 21 -4.34 7.29 -41.80
C ALA A 21 -3.64 6.44 -40.73
N THR A 22 -2.34 6.19 -40.89
CA THR A 22 -1.52 5.57 -39.83
C THR A 22 -0.65 6.65 -39.21
N GLU A 23 -0.84 6.89 -37.91
CA GLU A 23 -0.10 7.90 -37.18
C GLU A 23 0.48 7.33 -35.88
N ILE A 24 1.65 7.86 -35.51
CA ILE A 24 2.36 7.48 -34.29
C ILE A 24 2.07 8.54 -33.22
N VAL A 25 1.49 8.12 -32.11
CA VAL A 25 1.21 8.96 -30.95
C VAL A 25 2.21 8.65 -29.84
N PRO A 26 3.16 9.56 -29.54
CA PRO A 26 4.11 9.35 -28.46
C PRO A 26 3.45 9.55 -27.08
N LEU A 27 3.87 8.74 -26.11
CA LEU A 27 3.48 8.87 -24.69
C LEU A 27 4.70 9.31 -23.87
N ASN A 28 4.47 10.06 -22.78
CA ASN A 28 5.54 10.65 -21.97
C ASN A 28 5.61 10.07 -20.56
N TYR A 29 4.46 9.84 -19.92
CA TYR A 29 4.37 9.48 -18.50
C TYR A 29 3.73 8.12 -18.27
N ARG A 30 2.78 7.73 -19.12
CA ARG A 30 2.13 6.41 -19.08
C ARG A 30 2.74 5.46 -20.11
N THR A 31 2.72 4.17 -19.78
CA THR A 31 3.20 3.14 -20.72
C THR A 31 2.15 2.90 -21.80
N SER A 32 2.62 2.49 -22.99
CA SER A 32 1.70 2.10 -24.07
C SER A 32 0.83 0.90 -23.68
N ALA A 33 1.30 0.03 -22.78
CA ALA A 33 0.56 -1.12 -22.30
C ALA A 33 -0.65 -0.70 -21.42
N ASP A 34 -0.50 0.33 -20.59
CA ASP A 34 -1.58 0.82 -19.73
C ASP A 34 -2.67 1.56 -20.53
N LEU A 35 -2.28 2.28 -21.58
CA LEU A 35 -3.21 3.09 -22.39
C LEU A 35 -3.78 2.35 -23.61
N LEU A 36 -3.18 1.21 -24.02
CA LEU A 36 -3.66 0.42 -25.15
C LEU A 36 -5.14 0.00 -25.01
N PRO A 37 -5.62 -0.54 -23.87
CA PRO A 37 -7.02 -0.94 -23.75
C PRO A 37 -7.97 0.24 -23.92
N VAL A 38 -7.65 1.39 -23.31
CA VAL A 38 -8.46 2.61 -23.39
C VAL A 38 -8.49 3.14 -24.82
N ALA A 39 -7.34 3.17 -25.50
CA ALA A 39 -7.25 3.60 -26.89
C ALA A 39 -7.99 2.64 -27.84
N GLN A 40 -7.92 1.33 -27.59
CA GLN A 40 -8.60 0.32 -28.39
C GLN A 40 -10.12 0.38 -28.21
N ASP A 41 -10.61 0.62 -27.00
CA ASP A 41 -12.04 0.82 -26.72
C ASP A 41 -12.57 2.12 -27.34
N PHE A 42 -11.77 3.19 -27.33
CA PHE A 42 -12.13 4.47 -27.94
C PHE A 42 -12.24 4.39 -29.48
N ILE A 43 -11.29 3.72 -30.13
CA ILE A 43 -11.27 3.54 -31.58
C ILE A 43 -12.27 2.46 -32.03
N GLY A 44 -12.48 1.44 -31.20
CA GLY A 44 -13.44 0.38 -31.46
C GLY A 44 -13.21 -0.33 -32.80
N LYS A 45 -14.27 -0.43 -33.60
CA LYS A 45 -14.26 -1.05 -34.93
C LYS A 45 -13.86 -0.08 -36.06
N ASP A 46 -13.66 1.19 -35.74
CA ASP A 46 -13.42 2.25 -36.72
C ASP A 46 -11.89 2.44 -36.98
N GLY A 47 -11.06 1.55 -36.43
CA GLY A 47 -9.62 1.52 -36.62
C GLY A 47 -8.91 0.42 -35.82
N GLN A 48 -7.58 0.41 -35.87
CA GLN A 48 -6.72 -0.51 -35.12
C GLN A 48 -5.68 0.28 -34.32
N VAL A 49 -5.44 -0.12 -33.06
CA VAL A 49 -4.37 0.44 -32.23
C VAL A 49 -3.37 -0.66 -31.93
N SER A 50 -2.08 -0.35 -32.03
CA SER A 50 -0.99 -1.24 -31.66
C SER A 50 0.09 -0.48 -30.89
N THR A 51 0.90 -1.20 -30.13
CA THR A 51 1.96 -0.60 -29.31
C THR A 51 3.32 -0.82 -29.94
N TYR A 52 4.17 0.20 -29.94
CA TYR A 52 5.58 0.07 -30.30
C TYR A 52 6.45 0.90 -29.34
N GLY A 53 7.20 0.22 -28.47
CA GLY A 53 7.99 0.90 -27.43
C GLY A 53 7.08 1.67 -26.47
N ASN A 54 7.29 2.99 -26.34
CA ASN A 54 6.44 3.89 -25.56
C ASN A 54 5.49 4.73 -26.45
N GLN A 55 5.08 4.17 -27.59
CA GLN A 55 4.26 4.86 -28.59
C GLN A 55 3.07 3.98 -28.97
N LEU A 56 1.96 4.64 -29.31
CA LEU A 56 0.80 4.00 -29.91
C LEU A 56 0.81 4.24 -31.42
N ILE A 57 0.75 3.17 -32.19
CA ILE A 57 0.53 3.22 -33.64
C ILE A 57 -0.96 3.06 -33.86
N VAL A 58 -1.59 4.11 -34.37
CA VAL A 58 -3.04 4.19 -34.57
C VAL A 58 -3.32 4.22 -36.06
N ASN A 59 -4.17 3.30 -36.52
CA ASN A 59 -4.68 3.25 -37.89
C ASN A 59 -6.19 3.53 -37.85
N ALA A 60 -6.61 4.74 -38.21
CA ALA A 60 -8.01 5.16 -38.21
C ALA A 60 -8.23 6.38 -39.14
N ASP A 61 -9.46 6.89 -39.22
CA ASP A 61 -9.73 8.19 -39.86
C ASP A 61 -9.02 9.33 -39.11
N GLN A 62 -8.47 10.32 -39.83
CA GLN A 62 -7.70 11.42 -39.23
C GLN A 62 -8.47 12.15 -38.11
N ARG A 63 -9.79 12.35 -38.27
CA ARG A 63 -10.60 13.03 -37.24
C ARG A 63 -10.62 12.24 -35.94
N LYS A 64 -10.68 10.91 -36.03
CA LYS A 64 -10.65 10.01 -34.86
C LYS A 64 -9.29 9.95 -34.20
N ILE A 65 -8.22 10.02 -34.98
CA ILE A 65 -6.85 10.12 -34.44
C ILE A 65 -6.70 11.43 -33.64
N ASP A 66 -7.21 12.55 -34.16
CA ASP A 66 -7.14 13.84 -33.47
C ASP A 66 -7.98 13.84 -32.17
N GLU A 67 -9.17 13.24 -32.19
CA GLU A 67 -9.98 13.03 -30.98
C GLU A 67 -9.24 12.15 -29.94
N LEU A 68 -8.61 11.06 -30.39
CA LEU A 68 -7.84 10.18 -29.52
C LEU A 68 -6.63 10.90 -28.91
N LYS A 69 -5.90 11.72 -29.68
CA LYS A 69 -4.80 12.53 -29.16
C LYS A 69 -5.27 13.51 -28.09
N ALA A 70 -6.41 14.17 -28.31
CA ALA A 70 -7.00 15.09 -27.33
C ALA A 70 -7.33 14.35 -26.02
N LEU A 71 -7.87 13.13 -26.12
CA LEU A 71 -8.12 12.27 -24.95
C LEU A 71 -6.81 11.87 -24.26
N LEU A 72 -5.84 11.36 -25.01
CA LEU A 72 -4.55 10.90 -24.47
C LEU A 72 -3.78 12.04 -23.78
N SER A 73 -3.88 13.27 -24.28
CA SER A 73 -3.25 14.44 -23.64
C SER A 73 -3.79 14.74 -22.23
N GLN A 74 -5.00 14.30 -21.91
CA GLN A 74 -5.60 14.44 -20.57
C GLN A 74 -5.26 13.27 -19.65
N LEU A 75 -4.91 12.11 -20.21
CA LEU A 75 -4.59 10.88 -19.47
C LEU A 75 -3.09 10.70 -19.23
N ASP A 76 -2.25 11.19 -20.16
CA ASP A 76 -0.78 11.17 -20.07
C ASP A 76 -0.29 12.32 -19.18
N THR A 77 -0.68 12.29 -17.91
CA THR A 77 -0.23 13.25 -16.89
C THR A 77 0.95 12.71 -16.10
N ALA A 78 1.84 13.60 -15.66
CA ALA A 78 2.97 13.23 -14.82
C ALA A 78 2.51 12.59 -13.49
N PRO A 79 3.02 11.40 -13.11
CA PRO A 79 2.69 10.79 -11.84
C PRO A 79 3.28 11.61 -10.69
N LYS A 80 2.53 11.77 -9.60
CA LYS A 80 3.05 12.42 -8.39
C LYS A 80 4.07 11.52 -7.70
N ARG A 81 5.11 12.12 -7.13
CA ARG A 81 6.01 11.41 -6.22
C ARG A 81 5.43 11.47 -4.81
N LEU A 82 5.37 10.32 -4.14
CA LEU A 82 4.74 10.15 -2.84
C LEU A 82 5.77 9.70 -1.81
N LEU A 83 5.72 10.27 -0.61
CA LEU A 83 6.38 9.77 0.58
C LEU A 83 5.34 9.04 1.44
N ILE A 84 5.46 7.72 1.50
CA ILE A 84 4.63 6.91 2.39
C ILE A 84 5.38 6.71 3.71
N THR A 85 4.78 7.17 4.79
CA THR A 85 5.26 7.00 6.16
C THR A 85 4.33 6.05 6.90
N VAL A 86 4.85 4.93 7.39
CA VAL A 86 4.12 3.97 8.22
C VAL A 86 4.68 4.03 9.63
N ASP A 87 3.80 4.17 10.60
CA ASP A 87 4.16 4.15 12.01
C ASP A 87 3.49 2.96 12.70
N THR A 88 4.34 2.15 13.32
CA THR A 88 4.02 0.92 14.04
C THR A 88 4.40 1.02 15.52
N SER A 89 4.71 2.22 16.02
CA SER A 89 5.13 2.38 17.41
C SER A 89 4.02 1.99 18.39
N ASP A 90 4.38 1.12 19.33
CA ASP A 90 3.59 0.74 20.51
C ASP A 90 3.59 1.90 21.53
N ASN A 91 3.13 3.08 21.12
CA ASN A 91 2.96 4.21 22.02
C ASN A 91 1.60 4.05 22.70
N ASN A 92 1.65 3.62 23.97
CA ASN A 92 0.53 3.69 24.89
C ASN A 92 0.11 5.17 25.04
N PHE A 93 -0.82 5.62 24.21
CA PHE A 93 -1.53 6.89 24.40
C PHE A 93 -2.39 6.77 25.67
N GLN A 94 -1.73 6.82 26.82
CA GLN A 94 -2.39 7.08 28.09
C GLN A 94 -2.74 8.56 28.06
N GLY A 95 -3.94 8.85 27.55
CA GLY A 95 -4.57 10.15 27.76
C GLY A 95 -4.44 10.50 29.23
N ASP A 96 -3.99 11.72 29.49
CA ASP A 96 -3.76 12.35 30.79
C ASP A 96 -5.07 12.51 31.58
N GLN A 97 -5.77 11.39 31.83
CA GLN A 97 -7.04 11.33 32.51
C GLN A 97 -6.75 10.97 33.97
N GLY A 98 -6.42 12.00 34.75
CA GLY A 98 -6.25 11.91 36.18
C GLY A 98 -7.43 11.17 36.82
N TYR A 99 -7.13 10.06 37.50
CA TYR A 99 -8.11 9.30 38.27
C TYR A 99 -8.52 10.14 39.49
N SER A 100 -9.73 10.69 39.49
CA SER A 100 -10.35 11.22 40.71
C SER A 100 -10.96 10.06 41.47
N VAL A 101 -10.27 9.60 42.53
CA VAL A 101 -10.87 8.68 43.49
C VAL A 101 -11.77 9.46 44.44
N ASN A 102 -13.05 9.07 44.44
CA ASN A 102 -14.12 9.54 45.31
C ASN A 102 -13.64 10.10 46.67
N GLY A 103 -13.71 11.43 46.82
CA GLY A 103 -14.08 12.07 48.08
C GLY A 103 -13.11 12.01 49.27
N ALA A 104 -11.81 11.74 49.11
CA ALA A 104 -10.85 11.88 50.22
C ALA A 104 -9.65 12.73 49.82
N LYS A 105 -9.25 13.62 50.75
CA LYS A 105 -8.21 14.66 50.66
C LYS A 105 -6.97 14.28 49.82
N PRO A 106 -6.31 15.24 49.15
CA PRO A 106 -5.11 15.00 48.36
C PRO A 106 -3.92 14.67 49.29
N SER A 107 -3.81 13.42 49.70
CA SER A 107 -2.55 12.88 50.20
C SER A 107 -1.65 12.66 48.99
N GLN A 108 -0.50 13.33 48.97
CA GLN A 108 0.55 13.20 47.96
C GLN A 108 1.06 11.75 47.88
N THR A 109 0.35 10.89 47.18
CA THR A 109 0.87 9.58 46.79
C THR A 109 1.73 9.81 45.55
N ARG A 110 3.05 9.81 45.72
CA ARG A 110 4.01 9.82 44.62
C ARG A 110 3.92 8.49 43.89
N ILE A 111 3.11 8.44 42.83
CA ILE A 111 3.08 7.30 41.92
C ILE A 111 4.34 7.41 41.05
N ILE A 112 5.31 6.53 41.29
CA ILE A 112 6.51 6.41 40.45
C ILE A 112 6.13 5.43 39.33
N ASN A 113 5.72 5.97 38.18
CA ASN A 113 5.53 5.17 36.98
C ASN A 113 6.90 4.85 36.37
N TYR A 114 7.27 3.58 36.35
CA TYR A 114 8.34 3.09 35.49
C TYR A 114 7.71 2.74 34.14
N SER A 115 7.74 3.67 33.19
CA SER A 115 7.49 3.35 31.79
C SER A 115 8.76 2.72 31.23
N THR A 116 8.67 1.48 30.76
CA THR A 116 9.70 0.91 29.90
C THR A 116 9.31 1.29 28.49
N ASP A 117 9.96 2.31 27.91
CA ASP A 117 9.80 2.60 26.48
C ASP A 117 10.31 1.39 25.70
N SER A 118 9.38 0.54 25.28
CA SER A 118 9.64 -0.54 24.33
C SER A 118 10.08 0.11 23.03
N ARG A 119 11.38 0.02 22.73
CA ARG A 119 12.00 0.47 21.46
C ARG A 119 11.59 -0.41 20.26
N ASP A 120 10.51 -1.17 20.41
CA ASP A 120 10.07 -2.16 19.45
C ASP A 120 8.90 -1.56 18.68
N GLY A 121 9.21 -0.79 17.64
CA GLY A 121 8.23 0.02 16.91
C GLY A 121 8.89 1.27 16.35
N GLY A 122 8.65 1.58 15.08
CA GLY A 122 9.34 2.68 14.42
C GLY A 122 8.57 3.25 13.25
N ILE A 123 8.94 4.49 12.91
CA ILE A 123 8.50 5.17 11.71
C ILE A 123 9.36 4.66 10.55
N GLN A 124 8.72 4.05 9.58
CA GLN A 124 9.36 3.59 8.34
C GLN A 124 8.84 4.44 7.18
N GLN A 125 9.72 4.78 6.25
CA GLN A 125 9.40 5.65 5.13
C GLN A 125 9.88 5.05 3.83
N VAL A 126 9.06 5.18 2.78
CA VAL A 126 9.43 4.81 1.42
C VAL A 126 8.90 5.85 0.44
N GLN A 127 9.70 6.15 -0.58
CA GLN A 127 9.27 7.00 -1.69
C GLN A 127 8.83 6.13 -2.85
N ALA A 128 7.69 6.47 -3.44
CA ALA A 128 7.12 5.76 -4.57
C ALA A 128 6.50 6.75 -5.57
N SER A 129 6.49 6.38 -6.84
CA SER A 129 5.63 7.07 -7.81
C SER A 129 4.19 6.63 -7.62
N GLU A 130 3.25 7.54 -7.83
CA GLU A 130 1.82 7.23 -7.82
C GLU A 130 1.48 6.02 -8.71
N GLY A 131 0.74 5.07 -8.16
CA GLY A 131 0.34 3.82 -8.80
C GLY A 131 1.44 2.74 -8.84
N ALA A 132 2.68 3.06 -8.50
CA ALA A 132 3.78 2.10 -8.45
C ALA A 132 3.87 1.41 -7.08
N PRO A 133 4.09 0.09 -7.04
CA PRO A 133 4.30 -0.61 -5.79
C PRO A 133 5.67 -0.28 -5.17
N ALA A 134 5.71 -0.17 -3.85
CA ALA A 134 6.94 0.04 -3.09
C ALA A 134 7.03 -0.92 -1.89
N LEU A 135 8.24 -1.42 -1.62
CA LEU A 135 8.52 -2.34 -0.52
C LEU A 135 9.75 -1.85 0.24
N ILE A 136 9.62 -1.77 1.55
CA ILE A 136 10.75 -1.67 2.47
C ILE A 136 10.70 -2.86 3.43
N GLN A 137 11.80 -3.60 3.51
CA GLN A 137 11.92 -4.75 4.40
C GLN A 137 13.31 -4.78 5.00
N VAL A 138 13.37 -4.87 6.32
CA VAL A 138 14.61 -5.00 7.09
C VAL A 138 14.49 -6.21 7.99
N GLY A 139 15.56 -6.94 8.22
CA GLY A 139 15.47 -8.14 9.03
C GLY A 139 16.82 -8.77 9.32
N GLN A 140 16.78 -9.89 10.04
CA GLN A 140 17.94 -10.66 10.43
C GLN A 140 17.68 -12.14 10.14
N SER A 141 18.74 -12.87 9.80
CA SER A 141 18.68 -14.33 9.67
C SER A 141 19.15 -14.94 10.98
N VAL A 142 18.24 -15.60 11.70
CA VAL A 142 18.49 -16.15 13.04
C VAL A 142 18.56 -17.68 12.94
N PRO A 143 19.61 -18.32 13.48
CA PRO A 143 19.67 -19.78 13.56
C PRO A 143 18.69 -20.28 14.63
N ILE A 144 17.80 -21.18 14.24
CA ILE A 144 16.90 -21.90 15.13
C ILE A 144 17.40 -23.32 15.22
N THR A 145 17.81 -23.74 16.43
CA THR A 145 18.32 -25.09 16.67
C THR A 145 17.21 -25.94 17.27
N SER A 146 16.78 -26.97 16.55
CA SER A 146 15.85 -27.97 17.06
C SER A 146 16.60 -29.23 17.49
N SER A 147 16.31 -29.72 18.69
CA SER A 147 16.82 -31.00 19.19
C SER A 147 15.72 -32.04 19.13
N GLN A 148 15.94 -33.12 18.38
CA GLN A 148 15.05 -34.28 18.38
C GLN A 148 15.77 -35.47 19.01
N SER A 149 15.09 -36.15 19.93
CA SER A 149 15.55 -37.44 20.46
C SER A 149 15.00 -38.55 19.58
N ASP A 150 15.88 -39.42 19.09
CA ASP A 150 15.48 -40.64 18.40
C ASP A 150 14.93 -41.67 19.41
N SER A 151 14.17 -42.65 18.93
CA SER A 151 13.54 -43.74 19.68
C SER A 151 14.55 -44.59 20.46
N TYR A 152 15.83 -44.59 20.04
CA TYR A 152 16.95 -45.26 20.70
C TYR A 152 17.75 -44.36 21.67
N GLY A 153 17.29 -43.14 21.97
CA GLY A 153 17.95 -42.23 22.92
C GLY A 153 19.14 -41.44 22.36
N GLY A 154 19.31 -41.44 21.04
CA GLY A 154 20.28 -40.57 20.36
C GLY A 154 19.75 -39.14 20.21
N TYR A 155 20.61 -38.14 20.44
CA TYR A 155 20.28 -36.73 20.23
C TYR A 155 20.74 -36.29 18.84
N SER A 156 19.81 -35.82 18.01
CA SER A 156 20.12 -35.15 16.74
C SER A 156 19.76 -33.67 16.86
N SER A 157 20.70 -32.80 16.52
CA SER A 157 20.53 -31.35 16.53
C SER A 157 20.57 -30.83 15.11
N GLN A 158 19.50 -30.18 14.66
CA GLN A 158 19.41 -29.55 13.35
C GLN A 158 19.23 -28.05 13.53
N THR A 159 20.15 -27.28 12.96
CA THR A 159 20.08 -25.81 12.92
C THR A 159 19.57 -25.36 11.55
N GLU A 160 18.46 -24.62 11.55
CA GLU A 160 17.88 -24.00 10.36
C GLU A 160 17.93 -22.48 10.51
N TYR A 161 18.21 -21.76 9.43
CA TYR A 161 18.18 -20.30 9.44
C TYR A 161 16.80 -19.79 9.07
N ARG A 162 16.22 -18.94 9.92
CA ARG A 162 14.95 -18.27 9.67
C ARG A 162 15.15 -16.78 9.54
N ASN A 163 14.61 -16.19 8.47
CA ASN A 163 14.56 -14.75 8.32
C ASN A 163 13.44 -14.20 9.20
N VAL A 164 13.81 -13.28 10.08
CA VAL A 164 12.90 -12.51 10.94
C VAL A 164 12.90 -11.11 10.36
N THR A 165 11.82 -10.74 9.67
CA THR A 165 11.75 -9.49 8.92
C THR A 165 10.65 -8.57 9.42
N GLN A 166 10.85 -7.28 9.23
CA GLN A 166 9.87 -6.24 9.47
C GLN A 166 9.85 -5.27 8.29
N GLY A 167 8.67 -4.84 7.87
CA GLY A 167 8.52 -4.02 6.68
C GLY A 167 7.08 -3.86 6.23
N PHE A 168 6.93 -3.17 5.11
CA PHE A 168 5.63 -3.02 4.48
C PHE A 168 5.76 -2.93 2.96
N TYR A 169 4.77 -3.51 2.30
CA TYR A 169 4.48 -3.38 0.88
C TYR A 169 3.30 -2.45 0.71
N VAL A 170 3.40 -1.47 -0.18
CA VAL A 170 2.36 -0.47 -0.37
C VAL A 170 2.20 -0.07 -1.82
N THR A 171 0.96 0.18 -2.22
CA THR A 171 0.60 0.81 -3.49
C THR A 171 -0.38 1.95 -3.19
N ALA A 172 -0.06 3.15 -3.67
CA ALA A 172 -0.84 4.36 -3.44
C ALA A 172 -1.26 5.00 -4.78
N ASN A 173 -2.56 5.29 -4.94
CA ASN A 173 -3.09 6.04 -6.09
C ASN A 173 -3.75 7.32 -5.59
N VAL A 174 -3.61 8.44 -6.30
CA VAL A 174 -4.15 9.73 -5.88
C VAL A 174 -5.26 10.16 -6.83
N THR A 175 -6.35 10.68 -6.29
CA THR A 175 -7.43 11.26 -7.07
C THR A 175 -7.82 12.58 -6.43
N GLY A 176 -7.38 13.68 -7.04
CA GLY A 176 -7.44 15.01 -6.42
C GLY A 176 -6.56 15.05 -5.17
N ASP A 177 -7.20 15.14 -4.00
CA ASP A 177 -6.57 15.18 -2.67
C ASP A 177 -6.78 13.90 -1.85
N ILE A 178 -7.48 12.91 -2.42
CA ILE A 178 -7.74 11.62 -1.78
C ILE A 178 -6.70 10.61 -2.25
N VAL A 179 -6.13 9.87 -1.31
CA VAL A 179 -5.25 8.74 -1.56
C VAL A 179 -5.99 7.42 -1.33
N HIS A 180 -5.91 6.52 -2.30
CA HIS A 180 -6.32 5.13 -2.20
C HIS A 180 -5.08 4.28 -1.95
N LEU A 181 -5.01 3.67 -0.77
CA LEU A 181 -3.85 2.95 -0.30
C LEU A 181 -4.18 1.47 -0.12
N SER A 182 -3.38 0.61 -0.74
CA SER A 182 -3.31 -0.82 -0.42
C SER A 182 -2.00 -1.07 0.29
N ILE A 183 -2.05 -1.57 1.53
CA ILE A 183 -0.86 -1.78 2.36
C ILE A 183 -0.88 -3.16 3.01
N SER A 184 0.26 -3.82 2.94
CA SER A 184 0.56 -5.06 3.64
C SER A 184 1.77 -4.83 4.54
N THR A 185 1.65 -5.06 5.83
CA THR A 185 2.75 -4.94 6.79
C THR A 185 3.11 -6.31 7.33
N ASN A 186 4.41 -6.58 7.50
CA ASN A 186 4.92 -7.75 8.18
C ASN A 186 5.85 -7.31 9.32
N ARG A 187 5.71 -7.93 10.48
CA ARG A 187 6.51 -7.66 11.68
C ARG A 187 6.78 -8.96 12.40
N ASP A 188 7.94 -9.53 12.12
CA ASP A 188 8.46 -10.70 12.82
C ASP A 188 9.40 -10.25 13.94
N ARG A 189 9.26 -10.84 15.12
CA ARG A 189 10.15 -10.60 16.27
C ARG A 189 10.45 -11.89 17.01
N MET A 190 11.66 -11.99 17.56
CA MET A 190 12.00 -13.09 18.45
C MET A 190 11.15 -13.01 19.72
N SER A 191 10.66 -14.15 20.20
CA SER A 191 9.94 -14.19 21.47
C SER A 191 10.89 -14.01 22.63
N GLN A 192 10.57 -13.07 23.54
CA GLN A 192 11.36 -12.86 24.75
C GLN A 192 11.20 -14.03 25.75
N GLU A 193 10.09 -14.76 25.66
CA GLU A 193 9.76 -15.88 26.55
C GLU A 193 10.39 -17.20 26.08
N ARG A 194 10.59 -17.34 24.76
CA ARG A 194 11.15 -18.55 24.14
C ARG A 194 12.14 -18.18 23.04
N PRO A 195 13.45 -18.42 23.23
CA PRO A 195 14.48 -18.07 22.25
C PRO A 195 14.30 -18.71 20.87
N ASP A 196 13.59 -19.83 20.78
CA ASP A 196 13.39 -20.59 19.53
C ASP A 196 12.05 -20.27 18.83
N VAL A 197 11.29 -19.30 19.33
CA VAL A 197 9.98 -18.92 18.79
C VAL A 197 10.06 -17.54 18.16
N VAL A 198 9.54 -17.42 16.93
CA VAL A 198 9.33 -16.16 16.24
C VAL A 198 7.86 -15.79 16.32
N ASN A 199 7.55 -14.63 16.90
CA ASN A 199 6.24 -14.03 16.85
C ASN A 199 6.09 -13.32 15.50
N VAL A 200 5.12 -13.75 14.71
CA VAL A 200 4.83 -13.18 13.40
C VAL A 200 3.54 -12.38 13.49
N GLN A 201 3.56 -11.17 12.95
CA GLN A 201 2.38 -10.33 12.81
C GLN A 201 2.29 -9.80 11.39
N SER A 202 1.12 -9.94 10.77
CA SER A 202 0.83 -9.39 9.46
C SER A 202 -0.47 -8.61 9.46
N THR A 203 -0.59 -7.64 8.57
CA THR A 203 -1.81 -6.86 8.39
C THR A 203 -1.92 -6.47 6.93
N ASP A 204 -3.07 -6.80 6.32
CA ASP A 204 -3.37 -6.51 4.93
C ASP A 204 -4.65 -5.70 4.89
N THR A 205 -4.58 -4.48 4.37
CA THR A 205 -5.73 -3.57 4.35
C THR A 205 -5.69 -2.63 3.16
N THR A 206 -6.89 -2.21 2.75
CA THR A 206 -7.09 -1.17 1.74
C THR A 206 -7.88 -0.05 2.38
N VAL A 207 -7.29 1.15 2.41
CA VAL A 207 -7.91 2.32 3.03
C VAL A 207 -7.90 3.52 2.09
N THR A 208 -8.74 4.49 2.41
CA THR A 208 -8.77 5.78 1.73
C THR A 208 -8.66 6.90 2.75
N GLY A 209 -7.97 7.97 2.40
CA GLY A 209 -7.91 9.17 3.24
C GLY A 209 -7.32 10.36 2.50
N HIS A 210 -7.09 11.45 3.22
CA HIS A 210 -6.52 12.67 2.65
C HIS A 210 -4.99 12.63 2.63
N LEU A 211 -4.38 13.27 1.63
CA LEU A 211 -2.94 13.51 1.61
C LEU A 211 -2.51 14.37 2.80
N GLY A 212 -1.35 14.06 3.39
CA GLY A 212 -0.77 14.80 4.51
C GLY A 212 -1.34 14.46 5.90
N GLU A 213 -2.39 13.64 5.98
CA GLU A 213 -3.01 13.26 7.25
C GLU A 213 -2.63 11.83 7.68
N TRP A 214 -2.59 11.60 8.99
CA TRP A 214 -2.41 10.27 9.54
C TRP A 214 -3.73 9.49 9.49
N ILE A 215 -3.73 8.38 8.76
CA ILE A 215 -4.85 7.46 8.61
C ILE A 215 -4.59 6.24 9.51
N LEU A 216 -5.54 5.93 10.38
CA LEU A 216 -5.49 4.72 11.21
C LEU A 216 -5.85 3.49 10.36
N LEU A 217 -4.96 2.50 10.34
CA LEU A 217 -5.11 1.27 9.56
C LEU A 217 -5.62 0.10 10.39
N ALA A 218 -5.05 -0.08 11.58
CA ALA A 218 -5.40 -1.16 12.50
C ALA A 218 -5.06 -0.77 13.94
N GLY A 219 -5.83 -1.27 14.89
CA GLY A 219 -5.58 -1.12 16.32
C GLY A 219 -6.01 -2.39 17.06
N VAL A 220 -5.13 -2.96 17.87
CA VAL A 220 -5.47 -4.07 18.78
C VAL A 220 -5.44 -3.53 20.20
N ASN A 221 -6.54 -3.70 20.96
CA ASN A 221 -6.66 -3.17 22.32
C ASN A 221 -6.98 -4.33 23.28
N GLY A 222 -5.98 -4.79 24.03
CA GLY A 222 -6.10 -5.93 24.94
C GLY A 222 -6.57 -5.51 26.32
N GLN A 223 -7.85 -5.17 26.49
CA GLN A 223 -8.39 -4.76 27.79
C GLN A 223 -8.77 -5.99 28.65
N THR A 224 -7.80 -6.58 29.34
CA THR A 224 -8.08 -7.58 30.38
C THR A 224 -8.32 -6.88 31.72
N GLN A 225 -9.59 -6.77 32.10
CA GLN A 225 -10.01 -6.24 33.39
C GLN A 225 -9.90 -7.35 34.44
N ALA A 226 -8.80 -7.37 35.19
CA ALA A 226 -8.66 -8.27 36.33
C ALA A 226 -9.19 -7.58 37.59
N ASP A 227 -10.41 -7.92 37.99
CA ASP A 227 -10.93 -7.57 39.32
C ASP A 227 -10.08 -8.26 40.39
N LYS A 228 -9.28 -7.47 41.13
CA LYS A 228 -8.58 -7.94 42.32
C LYS A 228 -8.86 -7.02 43.49
N GLN A 229 -9.85 -7.43 44.28
CA GLN A 229 -10.13 -6.94 45.62
C GLN A 229 -9.03 -7.47 46.56
N GLY A 230 -8.08 -6.63 46.94
CA GLY A 230 -7.01 -7.02 47.87
C GLY A 230 -6.07 -5.87 48.19
N LEU A 231 -6.27 -5.23 49.35
CA LEU A 231 -5.31 -4.29 49.92
C LEU A 231 -4.01 -5.03 50.22
N THR A 232 -2.97 -4.78 49.42
CA THR A 232 -1.57 -4.47 49.78
C THR A 232 -0.67 -4.82 48.58
N ARG A 233 0.04 -3.81 48.06
CA ARG A 233 1.07 -3.89 47.00
C ARG A 233 0.64 -4.58 45.70
N SER A 234 0.25 -3.77 44.72
CA SER A 234 0.02 -4.22 43.34
C SER A 234 1.35 -4.29 42.58
N TYR A 235 1.75 -5.48 42.14
CA TYR A 235 2.70 -5.66 41.04
C TYR A 235 1.89 -6.06 39.81
N SER A 236 1.58 -5.08 38.96
CA SER A 236 0.95 -5.33 37.66
C SER A 236 2.02 -5.34 36.58
N THR A 237 2.51 -6.53 36.23
CA THR A 237 3.28 -6.68 34.99
C THR A 237 2.26 -6.80 33.87
N GLN A 238 1.84 -5.64 33.37
CA GLN A 238 0.86 -5.55 32.29
C GLN A 238 1.59 -5.73 30.96
N SER A 239 1.67 -6.97 30.47
CA SER A 239 2.05 -7.20 29.06
C SER A 239 0.82 -6.91 28.20
N ARG A 240 0.66 -5.64 27.81
CA ARG A 240 -0.35 -5.17 26.85
C ARG A 240 0.32 -5.07 25.49
N ASN A 241 -0.10 -5.92 24.55
CA ASN A 241 0.34 -5.85 23.17
C ASN A 241 -0.61 -4.92 22.39
N ASP A 242 -0.68 -3.65 22.80
CA ASP A 242 -1.52 -2.63 22.17
C ASP A 242 -0.76 -2.03 20.98
N MET A 243 -0.98 -2.56 19.78
CA MET A 243 -0.36 -2.06 18.55
C MET A 243 -1.33 -1.16 17.80
N THR A 244 -0.89 0.05 17.46
CA THR A 244 -1.60 0.97 16.57
C THR A 244 -0.80 1.14 15.29
N LEU A 245 -1.39 0.77 14.16
CA LEU A 245 -0.81 0.95 12.83
C LEU A 245 -1.44 2.19 12.18
N ARG A 246 -0.61 3.17 11.83
CA ARG A 246 -1.04 4.36 11.10
C ARG A 246 -0.15 4.64 9.91
N VAL A 247 -0.72 5.27 8.89
CA VAL A 247 0.00 5.63 7.67
C VAL A 247 -0.28 7.07 7.30
N LYS A 248 0.71 7.73 6.73
CA LYS A 248 0.59 9.08 6.16
C LYS A 248 1.24 9.09 4.79
N VAL A 249 0.57 9.71 3.83
CA VAL A 249 1.07 9.85 2.47
C VAL A 249 1.22 11.34 2.18
N ASP A 250 2.45 11.79 1.98
CA ASP A 250 2.75 13.15 1.58
C ASP A 250 3.13 13.18 0.10
N THR A 251 2.80 14.26 -0.61
CA THR A 251 3.32 14.51 -1.96
C THR A 251 4.67 15.19 -1.89
N LEU A 252 5.64 14.69 -2.65
CA LEU A 252 6.96 15.28 -2.82
C LEU A 252 6.99 16.01 -4.16
N ASP A 253 6.81 17.33 -4.13
CA ASP A 253 6.96 18.21 -5.30
C ASP A 253 8.35 18.07 -5.96
#